data_AF-A0A0R0I6W2-F1
#
_entry.id   AF-A0A0R0I6W2-F1
#
_cell.length_a   1.000
_cell.length_b   1.000
_cell.length_c   1.000
_cell.angle_alpha   90.00
_cell.angle_beta   90.00
_cell.angle_gamma   90.00
#
_symmetry.space_group_name_H-M   'P 1'
#
loop_
_entity.id
_entity.type
_entity.pdbx_description
1 polymer ?
#
loop_
_entity_poly.entity_id
_entity_poly.type
_entity_poly.pdbx_seq_one_letter_code
_entity_poly.pdbx_strand_id
1 'polypeptide(L)'
;MADASSPLMDQLAAITLDEVPKDNFSDHIPIQSIISHINGGSGLASRKARVGSWVKTGCKANKDTFALLEINDRSCTGNLQVIVEVGLEHASSLTATSNSLRADKVLHVGSIDPAKYPLPKMRLTLEFLRDFIHLHSKTNTIFAVARIRNSLTCATHTFFNKEGFLYVHTPIVSTSDCEGVGEMFQLKAAKASKKEIGAAVDQLKKANESLAKVDQLKPEILKKDDGKDYFATPPTIVPRWIVYVVL
;
A
#
# COMPACT_ATOMS: atom_id res chain seq x y z
N MET A 1 -29.28 46.72 5.28
CA MET A 1 -28.21 46.10 6.07
C MET A 1 -27.63 44.98 5.22
N ALA A 2 -26.63 45.28 4.40
CA ALA A 2 -25.89 44.24 3.70
C ALA A 2 -24.79 43.79 4.67
N ASP A 3 -24.92 42.57 5.18
CA ASP A 3 -24.01 42.01 6.18
C ASP A 3 -22.62 41.86 5.55
N ALA A 4 -21.64 42.55 6.11
CA ALA A 4 -20.29 42.66 5.59
C ALA A 4 -19.42 41.47 6.05
N SER A 5 -19.94 40.24 5.95
CA SER A 5 -19.12 39.06 6.16
C SER A 5 -18.14 38.95 5.00
N SER A 6 -16.87 39.28 5.24
CA SER A 6 -15.80 38.99 4.29
C SER A 6 -15.87 37.51 3.88
N PRO A 7 -15.63 37.18 2.60
CA PRO A 7 -15.77 35.81 2.13
C PRO A 7 -14.84 34.90 2.94
N LEU A 8 -15.37 33.75 3.35
CA LEU A 8 -14.70 32.74 4.19
C LEU A 8 -13.26 32.40 3.73
N MET A 9 -12.99 32.58 2.43
CA MET A 9 -11.67 32.42 1.82
C MET A 9 -10.60 33.34 2.41
N ASP A 10 -10.92 34.60 2.70
CA ASP A 10 -9.94 35.55 3.28
C ASP A 10 -9.56 35.15 4.71
N GLN A 11 -10.52 34.60 5.46
CA GLN A 11 -10.27 34.07 6.81
C GLN A 11 -9.39 32.81 6.77
N LEU A 12 -9.58 31.93 5.79
CA LEU A 12 -8.76 30.72 5.63
C LEU A 12 -7.34 31.05 5.16
N ALA A 13 -7.17 32.04 4.29
CA ALA A 13 -5.87 32.50 3.84
C ALA A 13 -5.03 33.13 4.97
N ALA A 14 -5.69 33.72 5.98
CA ALA A 14 -5.02 34.30 7.14
C ALA A 14 -4.55 33.27 8.18
N ILE A 15 -5.01 32.01 8.10
CA ILE A 15 -4.54 30.95 9.00
C ILE A 15 -3.18 30.45 8.48
N THR A 16 -2.12 31.06 8.98
CA THR A 16 -0.75 30.59 8.75
C THR A 16 -0.52 29.34 9.60
N LEU A 17 -0.35 28.18 8.94
CA LEU A 17 -0.11 26.89 9.60
C LEU A 17 1.27 26.77 10.26
N ASP A 18 2.13 27.79 10.14
CA ASP A 18 3.52 27.75 10.58
C ASP A 18 3.68 27.69 12.12
N GLU A 19 2.69 28.12 12.90
CA GLU A 19 2.77 28.15 14.38
C GLU A 19 2.35 26.84 15.06
N VAL A 20 1.88 25.83 14.31
CA VAL A 20 1.42 24.57 14.92
C VAL A 20 2.63 23.76 15.43
N PRO A 21 2.69 23.42 16.74
CA PRO A 21 3.75 22.58 17.28
C PRO A 21 3.82 21.24 16.52
N LYS A 22 4.99 20.95 15.97
CA LYS A 22 5.20 19.70 15.23
C LYS A 22 5.21 18.51 16.19
N ASP A 23 4.40 17.52 15.89
CA ASP A 23 4.36 16.27 16.65
C ASP A 23 5.65 15.44 16.44
N ASN A 24 5.98 14.57 17.40
CA ASN A 24 7.15 13.68 17.34
C ASN A 24 7.22 12.80 16.07
N PHE A 25 6.06 12.60 15.43
CA PHE A 25 5.90 11.78 14.23
C PHE A 25 5.82 12.59 12.93
N SER A 26 5.90 13.92 13.01
CA SER A 26 6.02 14.81 11.84
C SER A 26 7.39 14.70 11.17
N ASP A 27 7.50 15.23 9.94
CA ASP A 27 8.74 15.36 9.16
C ASP A 27 9.47 14.03 8.89
N HIS A 28 8.75 12.91 8.87
CA HIS A 28 9.33 11.64 8.48
C HIS A 28 9.59 11.60 6.98
N ILE A 29 10.75 11.08 6.61
CA ILE A 29 11.17 10.90 5.24
C ILE A 29 10.87 9.45 4.83
N PRO A 30 10.23 9.23 3.67
CA PRO A 30 9.96 7.88 3.20
C PRO A 30 11.26 7.14 2.90
N ILE A 31 11.34 5.86 3.25
CA ILE A 31 12.52 5.01 2.97
C ILE A 31 12.85 5.00 1.46
N GLN A 32 11.85 5.13 0.59
CA GLN A 32 12.02 5.25 -0.85
C GLN A 32 12.97 6.39 -1.24
N SER A 33 12.89 7.57 -0.60
CA SER A 33 13.81 8.67 -0.96
C SER A 33 15.23 8.45 -0.45
N ILE A 34 15.43 7.53 0.49
CA ILE A 34 16.76 7.12 0.96
C ILE A 34 17.35 6.08 0.00
N ILE A 35 16.61 5.00 -0.25
CA ILE A 35 17.09 3.87 -1.08
C ILE A 35 17.19 4.24 -2.56
N SER A 36 16.24 5.01 -3.09
CA SER A 36 16.20 5.41 -4.50
C SER A 36 16.95 6.72 -4.77
N HIS A 37 17.77 7.20 -3.84
CA HIS A 37 18.56 8.40 -4.05
C HIS A 37 19.55 8.22 -5.21
N ILE A 38 19.70 9.24 -6.06
CA ILE A 38 20.44 9.20 -7.34
C ILE A 38 21.88 8.67 -7.17
N ASN A 39 22.49 8.87 -5.99
CA ASN A 39 23.86 8.44 -5.67
C ASN A 39 23.94 7.36 -4.57
N GLY A 40 22.94 6.48 -4.47
CA GLY A 40 22.92 5.41 -3.47
C GLY A 40 22.96 5.91 -2.02
N GLY A 41 22.40 7.11 -1.78
CA GLY A 41 22.33 7.73 -0.46
C GLY A 41 23.55 8.55 -0.04
N SER A 42 24.63 8.64 -0.83
CA SER A 42 25.85 9.38 -0.42
C SER A 42 25.61 10.85 -0.09
N GLY A 43 24.66 11.51 -0.77
CA GLY A 43 24.26 12.90 -0.49
C GLY A 43 23.49 13.09 0.81
N LEU A 44 23.08 11.99 1.46
CA LEU A 44 22.44 11.99 2.78
C LEU A 44 23.45 11.74 3.90
N ALA A 45 24.72 11.48 3.57
CA ALA A 45 25.78 11.38 4.58
C ALA A 45 25.83 12.66 5.42
N SER A 46 25.98 12.49 6.74
CA SER A 46 26.02 13.57 7.73
C SER A 46 24.73 14.38 7.89
N ARG A 47 23.63 13.98 7.23
CA ARG A 47 22.31 14.58 7.47
C ARG A 47 21.50 13.70 8.39
N LYS A 48 20.91 14.30 9.41
CA LYS A 48 19.95 13.60 10.24
C LYS A 48 18.62 13.44 9.51
N ALA A 49 18.03 12.25 9.56
CA ALA A 49 16.77 11.95 8.91
C ALA A 49 15.86 11.17 9.85
N ARG A 50 14.59 11.57 9.93
CA ARG A 50 13.59 10.82 10.71
C ARG A 50 12.88 9.83 9.81
N VAL A 51 12.83 8.58 10.21
CA VAL A 51 12.14 7.51 9.49
C VAL A 51 11.17 6.81 10.44
N GLY A 52 9.87 6.89 10.13
CA GLY A 52 8.83 6.13 10.82
C GLY A 52 8.59 4.82 10.08
N SER A 53 8.80 3.68 10.74
CA SER A 53 8.80 2.40 10.04
C SER A 53 8.46 1.19 10.92
N TRP A 54 8.21 0.07 10.26
CA TRP A 54 7.94 -1.21 10.91
C TRP A 54 9.20 -2.06 10.90
N VAL A 55 9.56 -2.60 12.06
CA VAL A 55 10.67 -3.57 12.17
C VAL A 55 10.19 -4.92 11.65
N LYS A 56 10.79 -5.37 10.55
CA LYS A 56 10.54 -6.69 9.96
C LYS A 56 11.27 -7.78 10.72
N THR A 57 12.57 -7.58 10.91
CA THR A 57 13.44 -8.48 11.64
C THR A 57 14.49 -7.67 12.38
N GLY A 58 15.01 -8.25 13.45
CA GLY A 58 16.09 -7.67 14.23
C GLY A 58 16.97 -8.79 14.75
N CYS A 59 18.28 -8.66 14.56
CA CYS A 59 19.26 -9.55 15.17
C CYS A 59 20.19 -8.75 16.07
N LYS A 60 20.41 -9.25 17.28
CA LYS A 60 21.50 -8.76 18.13
C LYS A 60 22.80 -9.31 17.56
N ALA A 61 23.83 -8.47 17.53
CA ALA A 61 25.12 -8.78 16.97
C ALA A 61 26.24 -8.38 17.94
N ASN A 62 27.39 -9.04 17.76
CA ASN A 62 28.61 -8.82 18.54
C ASN A 62 28.38 -8.78 20.06
N LYS A 63 27.98 -9.92 20.66
CA LYS A 63 27.78 -10.07 22.12
C LYS A 63 26.85 -9.03 22.74
N ASP A 64 25.72 -8.74 22.08
CA ASP A 64 24.71 -7.79 22.53
C ASP A 64 25.16 -6.31 22.56
N THR A 65 26.29 -5.96 21.93
CA THR A 65 26.76 -4.56 21.84
C THR A 65 25.94 -3.73 20.83
N PHE A 66 25.41 -4.33 19.77
CA PHE A 66 24.52 -3.64 18.84
C PHE A 66 23.43 -4.56 18.28
N ALA A 67 22.38 -3.96 17.74
CA ALA A 67 21.30 -4.64 17.04
C ALA A 67 21.20 -4.14 15.59
N LEU A 68 21.07 -5.07 14.65
CA LEU A 68 20.75 -4.78 13.26
C LEU A 68 19.26 -4.97 13.06
N LEU A 69 18.57 -3.89 12.76
CA LEU A 69 17.14 -3.87 12.50
C LEU A 69 16.91 -3.71 10.99
N GLU A 70 16.09 -4.58 10.41
CA GLU A 70 15.58 -4.38 9.06
C GLU A 70 14.20 -3.73 9.15
N ILE A 71 14.09 -2.51 8.63
CA ILE A 71 12.87 -1.71 8.70
C ILE A 71 12.29 -1.44 7.30
N ASN A 72 10.96 -1.34 7.21
CA ASN A 72 10.27 -0.97 5.98
C ASN A 72 8.94 -0.23 6.28
N ASP A 73 8.80 0.98 5.75
CA ASP A 73 7.64 1.88 5.88
C ASP A 73 6.63 1.69 4.75
N ARG A 74 6.96 0.81 3.79
CA ARG A 74 6.27 0.49 2.55
C ARG A 74 6.31 1.55 1.47
N SER A 75 7.01 2.66 1.65
CA SER A 75 7.22 3.61 0.54
C SER A 75 7.79 2.91 -0.71
N CYS A 76 8.74 1.97 -0.55
CA CYS A 76 9.27 1.13 -1.62
C CYS A 76 9.22 -0.38 -1.29
N THR A 77 9.68 -1.23 -2.21
CA THR A 77 9.84 -2.68 -1.98
C THR A 77 11.12 -3.01 -1.22
N GLY A 78 12.12 -2.13 -1.27
CA GLY A 78 13.38 -2.27 -0.55
C GLY A 78 13.21 -2.11 0.96
N ASN A 79 14.14 -2.68 1.72
CA ASN A 79 14.18 -2.55 3.17
C ASN A 79 15.44 -1.76 3.55
N LEU A 80 15.35 -0.99 4.62
CA LEU A 80 16.46 -0.23 5.16
C LEU A 80 17.03 -0.99 6.35
N GLN A 81 18.35 -1.15 6.39
CA GLN A 81 19.02 -1.72 7.55
C GLN A 81 19.45 -0.58 8.47
N VAL A 82 19.11 -0.70 9.74
CA VAL A 82 19.43 0.28 10.77
C VAL A 82 20.26 -0.40 11.85
N ILE A 83 21.39 0.22 12.18
CA ILE A 83 22.29 -0.24 13.22
C ILE A 83 22.02 0.57 14.48
N VAL A 84 21.68 -0.12 15.56
CA VAL A 84 21.36 0.47 16.87
C VAL A 84 22.40 -0.01 17.86
N GLU A 85 23.21 0.90 18.41
CA GLU A 85 24.23 0.57 19.40
C GLU A 85 23.68 0.61 20.83
N VAL A 86 24.14 -0.32 21.66
CA VAL A 86 23.86 -0.35 23.10
C VAL A 86 24.95 0.47 23.79
N GLY A 87 24.66 1.75 24.06
CA GLY A 87 25.64 2.70 24.60
C GLY A 87 26.45 3.35 23.50
N LEU A 88 26.26 4.66 23.29
CA LEU A 88 26.63 5.43 22.09
C LEU A 88 28.14 5.62 21.80
N GLU A 89 29.03 4.81 22.36
CA GLU A 89 30.47 5.03 22.27
C GLU A 89 31.16 3.94 21.42
N HIS A 90 31.59 4.33 20.22
CA HIS A 90 32.56 3.64 19.34
C HIS A 90 32.07 2.43 18.50
N ALA A 91 31.68 2.69 17.24
CA ALA A 91 31.73 1.69 16.17
C ALA A 91 32.19 2.30 14.83
N SER A 92 33.48 2.60 14.70
CA SER A 92 34.10 3.08 13.45
C SER A 92 34.37 1.97 12.41
N SER A 93 33.84 0.75 12.58
CA SER A 93 34.14 -0.41 11.72
C SER A 93 32.88 -1.15 11.28
N LEU A 94 31.88 -0.42 10.79
CA LEU A 94 30.75 -1.01 10.09
C LEU A 94 30.92 -0.70 8.61
N THR A 95 31.16 -1.73 7.80
CA THR A 95 31.19 -1.61 6.34
C THR A 95 29.81 -1.13 5.91
N ALA A 96 29.71 0.16 5.57
CA ALA A 96 28.49 0.76 5.06
C ALA A 96 28.09 -0.01 3.79
N THR A 97 27.14 -0.94 3.93
CA THR A 97 26.46 -1.48 2.76
C THR A 97 25.53 -0.37 2.28
N SER A 98 25.24 -0.32 0.98
CA SER A 98 24.47 0.77 0.34
C SER A 98 23.15 1.14 1.04
N ASN A 99 22.59 0.25 1.86
CA ASN A 99 21.31 0.42 2.55
C ASN A 99 21.41 0.29 4.09
N SER A 100 22.60 0.47 4.69
CA SER A 100 22.77 0.42 6.14
C SER A 100 23.03 1.81 6.73
N LEU A 101 22.20 2.26 7.68
CA LEU A 101 22.33 3.54 8.36
C LEU A 101 22.46 3.34 9.88
N ARG A 102 23.13 4.27 10.57
CA ARG A 102 23.28 4.26 12.03
C ARG A 102 22.12 5.04 12.65
N ALA A 103 21.51 4.50 13.70
CA ALA A 103 20.50 5.22 14.47
C ALA A 103 21.16 6.10 15.53
N ASP A 104 20.83 7.38 15.54
CA ASP A 104 21.14 8.32 16.62
C ASP A 104 20.13 8.18 17.77
N LYS A 105 18.84 8.06 17.43
CA LYS A 105 17.77 7.85 18.41
C LYS A 105 16.72 6.88 17.88
N VAL A 106 16.27 5.99 18.76
CA VAL A 106 15.22 5.01 18.47
C VAL A 106 14.07 5.25 19.44
N LEU A 107 12.92 5.66 18.91
CA LEU A 107 11.68 5.76 19.68
C LEU A 107 10.83 4.53 19.37
N HIS A 108 10.63 3.70 20.39
CA HIS A 108 9.69 2.59 20.31
C HIS A 108 8.27 3.07 20.55
N VAL A 109 7.37 2.86 19.59
CA VAL A 109 5.97 3.33 19.67
C VAL A 109 5.05 2.24 20.21
N GLY A 110 5.30 0.97 19.91
CA GLY A 110 4.47 -0.13 20.38
C GLY A 110 4.99 -1.49 19.96
N SER A 111 4.87 -2.45 20.88
CA SER A 111 5.26 -3.85 20.68
C SER A 111 4.06 -4.68 20.22
N ILE A 112 4.30 -5.63 19.35
CA ILE A 112 3.27 -6.46 18.73
C ILE A 112 3.59 -7.91 19.07
N ASP A 113 2.64 -8.57 19.73
CA ASP A 113 2.77 -10.00 20.01
C ASP A 113 2.67 -10.80 18.69
N PRO A 114 3.75 -11.50 18.28
CA PRO A 114 3.74 -12.28 17.06
C PRO A 114 2.74 -13.44 17.09
N ALA A 115 2.37 -13.95 18.27
CA ALA A 115 1.42 -15.05 18.40
C ALA A 115 -0.03 -14.59 18.17
N LYS A 116 -0.34 -13.34 18.49
CA LYS A 116 -1.67 -12.75 18.32
C LYS A 116 -1.86 -12.09 16.95
N TYR A 117 -0.78 -11.85 16.21
CA TYR A 117 -0.88 -11.15 14.93
C TYR A 117 -1.57 -12.02 13.87
N PRO A 118 -2.62 -11.52 13.20
CA PRO A 118 -3.51 -12.36 12.38
C PRO A 118 -2.87 -12.86 11.07
N LEU A 119 -1.79 -12.24 10.59
CA LEU A 119 -1.15 -12.66 9.35
C LEU A 119 0.01 -13.63 9.63
N PRO A 120 -0.02 -14.86 9.09
CA PRO A 120 1.08 -15.79 9.24
C PRO A 120 2.30 -15.37 8.39
N LYS A 121 3.48 -15.86 8.78
CA LYS A 121 4.77 -15.68 8.05
C LYS A 121 4.86 -16.47 6.73
N MET A 122 3.75 -17.02 6.25
CA MET A 122 3.67 -17.78 5.01
C MET A 122 3.12 -16.89 3.88
N ARG A 123 3.18 -17.40 2.66
CA ARG A 123 2.47 -16.80 1.53
C ARG A 123 0.96 -16.81 1.79
N LEU A 124 0.30 -15.71 1.47
CA LEU A 124 -1.14 -15.54 1.65
C LEU A 124 -1.82 -15.52 0.28
N THR A 125 -3.00 -16.13 0.21
CA THR A 125 -3.92 -15.96 -0.91
C THR A 125 -4.61 -14.60 -0.81
N LEU A 126 -5.02 -14.05 -1.96
CA LEU A 126 -5.76 -12.79 -1.98
C LEU A 126 -7.15 -12.92 -1.32
N GLU A 127 -7.73 -14.12 -1.33
CA GLU A 127 -8.99 -14.43 -0.65
C GLU A 127 -8.87 -14.33 0.88
N PHE A 128 -7.83 -14.93 1.48
CA PHE A 128 -7.59 -14.83 2.92
C PHE A 128 -7.41 -13.37 3.37
N LEU A 129 -6.82 -12.54 2.52
CA LEU A 129 -6.63 -11.14 2.83
C LEU A 129 -7.94 -10.35 2.87
N ARG A 130 -9.04 -10.82 2.24
CA ARG A 130 -10.35 -10.15 2.29
C ARG A 130 -10.91 -10.09 3.71
N ASP A 131 -10.56 -11.04 4.58
CA ASP A 131 -10.96 -11.02 6.00
C ASP A 131 -10.18 -9.96 6.81
N PHE A 132 -9.03 -9.50 6.29
CA PHE A 132 -8.13 -8.56 6.97
C PHE A 132 -7.84 -7.32 6.11
N ILE A 133 -8.89 -6.63 5.66
CA ILE A 133 -8.80 -5.44 4.79
C ILE A 133 -7.89 -4.36 5.37
N HIS A 134 -7.98 -4.11 6.67
CA HIS A 134 -7.16 -3.12 7.39
C HIS A 134 -5.65 -3.44 7.36
N LEU A 135 -5.28 -4.68 7.01
CA LEU A 135 -3.89 -5.13 6.88
C LEU A 135 -3.42 -5.30 5.43
N HIS A 136 -4.25 -4.99 4.44
CA HIS A 136 -3.86 -5.02 3.03
C HIS A 136 -2.58 -4.24 2.76
N SER A 137 -2.46 -3.07 3.40
CA SER A 137 -1.28 -2.20 3.34
C SER A 137 0.02 -2.86 3.84
N LYS A 138 -0.08 -3.96 4.60
CA LYS A 138 1.08 -4.70 5.14
C LYS A 138 1.63 -5.75 4.18
N THR A 139 0.86 -6.11 3.15
CA THR A 139 1.25 -7.12 2.15
C THR A 139 1.90 -6.47 0.92
N ASN A 140 2.95 -7.11 0.39
CA ASN A 140 3.72 -6.50 -0.71
C ASN A 140 2.88 -6.37 -2.00
N THR A 141 2.05 -7.37 -2.31
CA THR A 141 1.27 -7.41 -3.55
C THR A 141 0.17 -6.36 -3.58
N ILE A 142 -0.72 -6.33 -2.58
CA ILE A 142 -1.81 -5.34 -2.55
C ILE A 142 -1.25 -3.92 -2.49
N PHE A 143 -0.16 -3.73 -1.74
CA PHE A 143 0.50 -2.44 -1.69
C PHE A 143 1.15 -2.03 -3.02
N ALA A 144 1.80 -2.95 -3.73
CA ALA A 144 2.36 -2.67 -5.07
C ALA A 144 1.26 -2.26 -6.06
N VAL A 145 0.12 -2.96 -6.05
CA VAL A 145 -1.05 -2.59 -6.85
C VAL A 145 -1.56 -1.21 -6.47
N ALA A 146 -1.65 -0.89 -5.17
CA ALA A 146 -2.07 0.42 -4.69
C ALA A 146 -1.13 1.54 -5.16
N ARG A 147 0.20 1.34 -5.13
CA ARG A 147 1.18 2.32 -5.65
C ARG A 147 1.03 2.54 -7.15
N ILE A 148 0.90 1.46 -7.93
CA ILE A 148 0.73 1.54 -9.38
C ILE A 148 -0.56 2.30 -9.70
N ARG A 149 -1.66 1.93 -9.03
CA ARG A 149 -2.95 2.62 -9.16
C ARG A 149 -2.82 4.10 -8.84
N ASN A 150 -2.20 4.45 -7.70
CA ASN A 150 -2.00 5.85 -7.31
C ASN A 150 -1.22 6.63 -8.37
N SER A 151 -0.10 6.07 -8.85
CA SER A 151 0.72 6.69 -9.89
C SER A 151 -0.06 6.88 -11.19
N LEU A 152 -0.78 5.85 -11.64
CA LEU A 152 -1.59 5.88 -12.86
C LEU A 152 -2.71 6.92 -12.74
N THR A 153 -3.48 6.90 -11.65
CA THR A 153 -4.53 7.88 -11.39
C THR A 153 -3.98 9.30 -11.39
N CYS A 154 -2.90 9.55 -10.65
CA CYS A 154 -2.28 10.88 -10.63
C CYS A 154 -1.83 11.33 -12.03
N ALA A 155 -1.17 10.46 -12.80
CA ALA A 155 -0.73 10.76 -14.16
C ALA A 155 -1.91 11.07 -15.09
N THR A 156 -2.95 10.25 -15.08
CA THR A 156 -4.16 10.43 -15.90
C THR A 156 -4.87 11.73 -15.55
N HIS A 157 -5.10 12.00 -14.25
CA HIS A 157 -5.74 13.24 -13.82
C HIS A 157 -4.91 14.47 -14.14
N THR A 158 -3.59 14.42 -13.93
CA THR A 158 -2.69 15.53 -14.26
C THR A 158 -2.72 15.85 -15.74
N PHE A 159 -2.73 14.82 -16.61
CA PHE A 159 -2.83 15.00 -18.05
C PHE A 159 -4.16 15.68 -18.43
N PHE A 160 -5.29 15.10 -18.05
CA PHE A 160 -6.60 15.64 -18.42
C PHE A 160 -6.86 17.04 -17.84
N ASN A 161 -6.39 17.31 -16.61
CA ASN A 161 -6.50 18.64 -16.02
C ASN A 161 -5.68 19.69 -16.80
N LYS A 162 -4.51 19.33 -17.34
CA LYS A 162 -3.69 20.21 -18.20
C LYS A 162 -4.34 20.47 -19.55
N GLU A 163 -5.05 19.49 -20.09
CA GLU A 163 -5.81 19.61 -21.34
C GLU A 163 -7.18 20.29 -21.17
N GLY A 164 -7.48 20.84 -19.98
CA GLY A 164 -8.71 21.59 -19.70
C GLY A 164 -9.96 20.73 -19.48
N PHE A 165 -9.80 19.41 -19.29
CA PHE A 165 -10.92 18.53 -18.95
C PHE A 165 -11.25 18.62 -17.45
N LEU A 166 -12.54 18.56 -17.13
CA LEU A 166 -13.03 18.45 -15.76
C LEU A 166 -13.27 17.00 -15.39
N TYR A 167 -12.84 16.62 -14.18
CA TYR A 167 -13.13 15.31 -13.63
C TYR A 167 -14.56 15.24 -13.12
N VAL A 168 -15.36 14.31 -13.66
CA VAL A 168 -16.75 14.08 -13.26
C VAL A 168 -16.98 12.59 -13.04
N HIS A 169 -17.59 12.22 -11.92
CA HIS A 169 -18.05 10.85 -11.69
C HIS A 169 -19.31 10.58 -12.52
N THR A 170 -19.18 9.77 -13.57
CA THR A 170 -20.33 9.29 -14.34
C THR A 170 -20.93 8.05 -13.65
N PRO A 171 -22.26 7.97 -13.49
CA PRO A 171 -22.90 6.72 -13.07
C PRO A 171 -22.56 5.60 -14.07
N ILE A 172 -22.02 4.49 -13.57
CA ILE A 172 -21.70 3.32 -14.39
C ILE A 172 -22.84 2.31 -14.22
N VAL A 173 -23.58 2.05 -15.29
CA VAL A 173 -24.55 0.94 -15.33
C VAL A 173 -23.79 -0.32 -15.74
N SER A 174 -23.59 -1.22 -14.79
CA SER A 174 -22.98 -2.53 -15.02
C SER A 174 -24.03 -3.63 -14.91
N THR A 175 -23.85 -4.72 -15.65
CA THR A 175 -24.63 -5.96 -15.51
C THR A 175 -24.14 -6.85 -14.36
N SER A 176 -22.99 -6.51 -13.76
CA SER A 176 -22.43 -7.24 -12.62
C SER A 176 -23.27 -6.97 -11.38
N ASP A 177 -24.06 -7.95 -10.97
CA ASP A 177 -24.91 -7.85 -9.79
C ASP A 177 -24.18 -8.32 -8.54
N CYS A 178 -23.50 -7.39 -7.84
CA CYS A 178 -22.74 -7.71 -6.63
C CYS A 178 -23.61 -7.76 -5.35
N GLU A 179 -24.78 -7.13 -5.36
CA GLU A 179 -25.64 -6.96 -4.16
C GLU A 179 -27.12 -7.33 -4.39
N GLY A 180 -27.50 -7.80 -5.58
CA GLY A 180 -28.90 -8.04 -5.95
C GLY A 180 -29.61 -6.79 -6.51
N VAL A 181 -28.88 -5.69 -6.74
CA VAL A 181 -29.44 -4.42 -7.23
C VAL A 181 -29.58 -4.42 -8.76
N GLY A 182 -28.90 -5.34 -9.46
CA GLY A 182 -29.00 -5.48 -10.91
C GLY A 182 -30.42 -5.76 -11.41
N GLU A 183 -31.28 -6.36 -10.58
CA GLU A 183 -32.68 -6.65 -10.92
C GLU A 183 -33.57 -5.40 -11.01
N MET A 184 -33.14 -4.26 -10.46
CA MET A 184 -33.91 -3.00 -10.47
C MET A 184 -34.06 -2.42 -11.89
N PHE A 185 -33.13 -2.72 -12.80
CA PHE A 185 -33.10 -2.13 -14.13
C PHE A 185 -33.10 -3.21 -15.22
N GLN A 186 -34.24 -3.36 -15.92
CA GLN A 186 -34.32 -4.18 -17.12
C GLN A 186 -34.05 -3.31 -18.37
N LEU A 187 -32.94 -3.56 -19.04
CA LEU A 187 -32.66 -2.96 -20.36
C LEU A 187 -33.56 -3.62 -21.42
N LYS A 188 -34.49 -2.86 -22.00
CA LYS A 188 -35.24 -3.27 -23.20
C LYS A 188 -34.60 -2.63 -24.43
N ALA A 189 -34.09 -3.46 -25.34
CA ALA A 189 -33.73 -2.99 -26.67
C ALA A 189 -35.03 -2.61 -27.41
N ALA A 190 -35.25 -1.31 -27.60
CA ALA A 190 -36.50 -0.79 -28.16
C ALA A 190 -36.89 -1.34 -29.56
N LYS A 191 -35.97 -2.03 -30.26
CA LYS A 191 -36.17 -2.56 -31.61
C LYS A 191 -36.14 -4.08 -31.73
N ALA A 192 -35.88 -4.82 -30.65
CA ALA A 192 -35.79 -6.28 -30.75
C ALA A 192 -37.18 -6.92 -30.69
N SER A 193 -37.51 -7.75 -31.67
CA SER A 193 -38.73 -8.54 -31.65
C SER A 193 -38.67 -9.57 -30.51
N LYS A 194 -39.83 -9.94 -29.95
CA LYS A 194 -39.91 -10.94 -28.86
C LYS A 194 -39.23 -12.27 -29.22
N LYS A 195 -39.20 -12.61 -30.53
CA LYS A 195 -38.58 -13.82 -31.06
C LYS A 195 -37.04 -13.75 -31.03
N GLU A 196 -36.45 -12.61 -31.38
CA GLU A 196 -35.00 -12.38 -31.31
C GLU A 196 -34.52 -12.38 -29.86
N ILE A 197 -35.28 -11.75 -28.95
CA ILE A 197 -34.98 -11.75 -27.52
C ILE A 197 -35.00 -13.19 -26.97
N GLY A 198 -36.03 -13.98 -27.30
CA GLY A 198 -36.14 -15.37 -26.87
C GLY A 198 -34.95 -16.22 -27.33
N ALA A 199 -34.55 -16.09 -28.61
CA ALA A 199 -33.41 -16.82 -29.16
C ALA A 199 -32.08 -16.43 -28.45
N ALA A 200 -31.88 -15.15 -28.15
CA ALA A 200 -30.70 -14.68 -27.43
C ALA A 200 -30.67 -15.19 -25.98
N VAL A 201 -31.81 -15.21 -25.29
CA VAL A 201 -31.93 -15.73 -23.92
C VAL A 201 -31.65 -17.22 -23.87
N ASP A 202 -32.13 -18.00 -24.84
CA ASP A 202 -31.85 -19.45 -24.92
C ASP A 202 -30.36 -19.72 -25.19
N GLN A 203 -29.72 -18.90 -26.03
CA GLN A 203 -28.27 -18.98 -26.23
C GLN A 203 -27.49 -18.65 -24.95
N LEU A 204 -27.90 -17.60 -24.23
CA LEU A 204 -27.30 -17.25 -22.94
C LEU A 204 -27.48 -18.35 -21.90
N LYS A 205 -28.64 -19.01 -21.87
CA LYS A 205 -28.89 -20.12 -20.94
C LYS A 205 -27.97 -21.30 -21.23
N LYS A 206 -27.79 -21.68 -22.50
CA LYS A 206 -26.83 -22.71 -22.92
C LYS A 206 -25.38 -22.33 -22.62
N ALA A 207 -25.03 -21.06 -22.79
CA ALA A 207 -23.69 -20.56 -22.46
C ALA A 207 -23.43 -20.62 -20.94
N ASN A 208 -24.41 -20.23 -20.11
CA ASN A 208 -24.30 -20.31 -18.65
C ASN A 208 -24.20 -21.74 -18.14
N GLU A 209 -24.97 -22.68 -18.71
CA GLU A 209 -24.82 -24.11 -18.40
C GLU A 209 -23.44 -24.67 -18.80
N SER A 210 -22.81 -24.09 -19.83
CA SER A 210 -21.45 -24.45 -20.23
C SER A 210 -20.40 -23.82 -19.30
N LEU A 211 -20.60 -22.58 -18.88
CA LEU A 211 -19.74 -21.88 -17.92
C LEU A 211 -19.76 -22.56 -16.54
N ALA A 212 -20.93 -23.03 -16.09
CA ALA A 212 -21.05 -23.78 -14.84
C ALA A 212 -20.22 -25.08 -14.83
N LYS A 213 -19.96 -25.67 -16.01
CA LYS A 213 -19.04 -26.82 -16.15
C LYS A 213 -17.57 -26.38 -16.07
N VAL A 214 -17.26 -25.17 -16.50
CA VAL A 214 -15.90 -24.58 -16.40
C VAL A 214 -15.60 -24.18 -14.96
N ASP A 215 -16.53 -23.60 -14.22
CA ASP A 215 -16.31 -23.26 -12.79
C ASP A 215 -16.06 -24.50 -11.91
N GLN A 216 -16.58 -25.67 -12.32
CA GLN A 216 -16.26 -26.95 -11.67
C GLN A 216 -14.83 -27.41 -11.95
N LEU A 217 -14.20 -26.92 -13.02
CA LEU A 217 -12.75 -27.00 -13.14
C LEU A 217 -12.22 -26.05 -12.08
N LYS A 218 -11.85 -26.60 -10.92
CA LYS A 218 -11.04 -25.90 -9.93
C LYS A 218 -10.00 -25.11 -10.71
N PRO A 219 -9.91 -23.78 -10.53
CA PRO A 219 -8.88 -23.01 -11.20
C PRO A 219 -7.60 -23.74 -10.86
N GLU A 220 -6.99 -24.36 -11.87
CA GLU A 220 -5.68 -24.94 -11.74
C GLU A 220 -4.83 -23.69 -11.54
N ILE A 221 -4.67 -23.32 -10.26
CA ILE A 221 -4.01 -22.09 -9.86
C ILE A 221 -2.73 -22.13 -10.64
N LEU A 222 -2.52 -21.19 -11.54
CA LEU A 222 -1.35 -21.21 -12.39
C LEU A 222 -0.16 -21.34 -11.42
N LYS A 223 0.50 -22.48 -11.45
CA LYS A 223 1.69 -22.74 -10.66
C LYS A 223 2.85 -22.48 -11.59
N LYS A 224 3.83 -21.74 -11.10
CA LYS A 224 5.16 -21.68 -11.70
C LYS A 224 5.74 -23.10 -11.72
N ASP A 225 6.67 -23.37 -12.62
CA ASP A 225 7.33 -24.67 -12.78
C ASP A 225 7.91 -25.24 -11.46
N ASP A 226 8.18 -24.37 -10.48
CA ASP A 226 8.64 -24.75 -9.13
C ASP A 226 7.50 -25.10 -8.15
N GLY A 227 6.29 -25.33 -8.66
CA GLY A 227 5.10 -25.70 -7.89
C GLY A 227 4.48 -24.55 -7.09
N LYS A 228 4.91 -23.31 -7.34
CA LYS A 228 4.47 -22.12 -6.59
C LYS A 228 3.40 -21.34 -7.33
N ASP A 229 2.30 -21.05 -6.67
CA ASP A 229 1.21 -20.23 -7.24
C ASP A 229 1.72 -18.85 -7.72
N TYR A 230 1.41 -18.47 -8.96
CA TYR A 230 1.77 -17.15 -9.51
C TYR A 230 1.12 -15.99 -8.73
N PHE A 231 -0.07 -16.22 -8.17
CA PHE A 231 -0.85 -15.21 -7.45
C PHE A 231 -0.59 -15.18 -5.94
N ALA A 232 0.22 -16.10 -5.40
CA ALA A 232 0.53 -16.10 -3.98
C ALA A 232 1.44 -14.93 -3.62
N THR A 233 1.02 -14.15 -2.62
CA THR A 233 1.81 -13.02 -2.13
C THR A 233 3.13 -13.50 -1.50
N PRO A 234 4.25 -12.77 -1.65
CA PRO A 234 5.47 -13.10 -0.91
C PRO A 234 5.18 -13.04 0.60
N PRO A 235 5.93 -13.81 1.42
CA PRO A 235 5.63 -13.98 2.85
C PRO A 235 5.42 -12.63 3.53
N THR A 236 4.31 -12.53 4.25
CA THR A 236 3.91 -11.30 4.91
C THR A 236 4.82 -11.03 6.09
N ILE A 237 5.21 -9.77 6.26
CA ILE A 237 5.91 -9.36 7.46
C ILE A 237 4.90 -9.26 8.59
N VAL A 238 5.13 -10.04 9.63
CA VAL A 238 4.63 -9.78 10.97
C VAL A 238 5.51 -8.68 11.55
N PRO A 239 5.02 -7.43 11.64
CA PRO A 239 5.77 -6.41 12.33
C PRO A 239 5.93 -6.82 13.79
N ARG A 240 7.12 -6.60 14.34
CA ARG A 240 7.34 -6.80 15.78
C ARG A 240 7.24 -5.48 16.57
N TRP A 241 7.65 -4.38 15.95
CA TRP A 241 7.76 -3.07 16.60
C TRP A 241 7.44 -1.98 15.57
N ILE A 242 6.76 -0.92 16.02
CA ILE A 242 6.77 0.38 15.33
C ILE A 242 7.92 1.19 15.92
N VAL A 243 8.77 1.72 15.05
CA VAL A 243 9.95 2.47 15.46
C VAL A 243 10.04 3.76 14.66
N TYR A 244 10.32 4.85 15.36
CA TYR A 244 10.83 6.07 14.75
C TYR A 244 12.32 6.14 14.99
N VAL A 245 13.08 6.10 13.91
CA VAL A 245 14.52 6.20 13.95
C VAL A 245 14.90 7.61 13.51
N VAL A 246 15.68 8.32 14.32
CA VAL A 246 16.48 9.45 13.86
C VAL A 246 17.82 8.85 13.46
N LEU A 247 18.06 8.85 12.15
CA LEU A 247 19.33 8.49 11.51
C LEU A 247 20.23 9.73 11.45
#